data_AF-A0A1F4RHD4-F1
#
_entry.id   AF-A0A1F4RHD4-F1
#
_cell.length_a   1.000
_cell.length_b   1.000
_cell.length_c   1.000
_cell.angle_alpha   90.00
_cell.angle_beta   90.00
_cell.angle_gamma   90.00
#
_symmetry.space_group_name_H-M   'P 1'
#
loop_
_entity.id
_entity.type
_entity.pdbx_description
1 polymer ?
#
loop_
_entity_poly.entity_id
_entity_poly.type
_entity_poly.pdbx_seq_one_letter_code
_entity_poly.pdbx_strand_id
1 'polypeptide(L)'
;MLKSSETHFQPFRKNIIGIDQTFQTPFGRQKIVYADWTASGRLYGPIERKLSAELGPFVGNTHSEASVTGTTMTRAYHYAQDVIKKHVHAGPKDVIITCGFGMTAAVNKLQRILGLKIPEQLASFVDLPKNLRPVVFLTHKEHHSNQTSWLETIADVFIIKPDKQGLVDLNDLEAKLAKHKNRRLKIGAFTACSNVTGIPTPYHQMAGIMHGHGGYCFIDFAASAPYVPIDMHPQNPAEKLDAIFFSPHKFLVHENKILTTCLGNTS
;
A
#
# COMPACT_ATOMS: atom_id res chain seq x y z
N MET A 1 -1.60 35.94 12.44
CA MET A 1 -0.33 35.18 12.62
C MET A 1 -0.54 33.79 12.07
N LEU A 2 0.15 33.44 10.97
CA LEU A 2 0.26 32.04 10.55
C LEU A 2 0.96 31.29 11.69
N LYS A 3 0.28 30.34 12.35
CA LYS A 3 0.95 29.42 13.27
C LYS A 3 2.08 28.76 12.48
N SER A 4 3.32 28.79 12.98
CA SER A 4 4.39 28.01 12.37
C SER A 4 3.93 26.55 12.28
N SER A 5 4.32 25.84 11.22
CA SER A 5 4.04 24.41 11.06
C SER A 5 4.45 23.63 12.31
N GLU A 6 5.54 24.04 12.96
CA GLU A 6 5.96 23.52 14.26
C GLU A 6 4.87 23.62 15.34
N THR A 7 4.28 24.81 15.53
CA THR A 7 3.21 25.03 16.52
C THR A 7 1.98 24.16 16.25
N HIS A 8 1.67 23.90 14.98
CA HIS A 8 0.58 23.00 14.60
C HIS A 8 0.87 21.54 15.00
N PHE A 9 2.11 21.08 14.82
CA PHE A 9 2.49 19.69 15.10
C PHE A 9 2.91 19.42 16.56
N GLN A 10 3.17 20.44 17.37
CA GLN A 10 3.56 20.29 18.79
C GLN A 10 2.62 19.35 19.60
N PRO A 11 1.28 19.44 19.50
CA PRO A 11 0.38 18.58 20.26
C PRO A 11 0.50 17.09 19.89
N PHE A 12 0.87 16.78 18.65
CA PHE A 12 1.12 15.40 18.22
C PHE A 12 2.51 14.96 18.65
N ARG A 13 3.52 15.82 18.45
CA ARG A 13 4.92 15.52 18.78
C ARG A 13 5.10 15.09 20.24
N LYS A 14 4.49 15.81 21.19
CA LYS A 14 4.59 15.51 22.64
C LYS A 14 4.00 14.15 23.05
N ASN A 15 3.13 13.58 22.22
CA ASN A 15 2.44 12.33 22.50
C ASN A 15 3.13 11.11 21.86
N ILE A 16 4.20 11.32 21.08
CA ILE A 16 5.03 10.24 20.56
C ILE A 16 5.80 9.60 21.72
N ILE A 17 5.64 8.29 21.89
CA ILE A 17 6.32 7.56 22.96
C ILE A 17 7.83 7.58 22.71
N GLY A 18 8.57 8.06 23.71
CA GLY A 18 10.03 8.15 23.66
C GLY A 18 10.58 9.28 22.79
N ILE A 19 9.79 10.32 22.48
CA ILE A 19 10.25 11.50 21.72
C ILE A 19 11.43 12.22 22.39
N ASP A 20 11.49 12.19 23.73
CA ASP A 20 12.57 12.76 24.54
C ASP A 20 13.51 11.70 25.13
N GLN A 21 13.46 10.47 24.59
CA GLN A 21 14.31 9.37 25.04
C GLN A 21 15.79 9.72 24.80
N THR A 22 16.62 9.34 25.76
CA THR A 22 18.07 9.52 25.72
C THR A 22 18.78 8.18 25.82
N PHE A 23 20.04 8.14 25.40
CA PHE A 23 20.93 6.99 25.51
C PHE A 23 22.34 7.43 25.92
N GLN A 24 23.12 6.51 26.50
CA GLN A 24 24.50 6.78 26.88
C GLN A 24 25.44 6.53 25.70
N THR A 25 26.42 7.42 25.53
CA THR A 25 27.49 7.31 24.54
C THR A 25 28.84 7.53 25.22
N PRO A 26 29.97 7.20 24.58
CA PRO A 26 31.29 7.58 25.07
C PRO A 26 31.47 9.10 25.28
N PHE A 27 30.63 9.92 24.66
CA PHE A 27 30.61 11.38 24.79
C PHE A 27 29.51 11.88 25.73
N GLY A 28 29.00 11.01 26.61
CA GLY A 28 27.94 11.33 27.57
C GLY A 28 26.52 11.04 27.08
N ARG A 29 25.54 11.56 27.82
CA ARG A 29 24.11 11.32 27.58
C ARG A 29 23.64 12.12 26.36
N GLN A 30 23.14 11.44 25.35
CA GLN A 30 22.63 12.04 24.11
C GLN A 30 21.13 11.80 23.95
N LYS A 31 20.43 12.72 23.28
CA LYS A 31 19.02 12.56 22.91
C LYS A 31 18.89 11.77 21.62
N ILE A 32 17.91 10.87 21.54
CA ILE A 32 17.60 10.15 20.29
C ILE A 32 17.01 11.13 19.29
N VAL A 33 17.65 11.27 18.14
CA VAL A 33 17.13 11.98 16.96
C VAL A 33 16.61 10.94 15.98
N TYR A 34 15.30 10.75 15.94
CA TYR A 34 14.68 9.77 15.04
C TYR A 34 14.35 10.42 13.68
N ALA A 35 15.10 10.03 12.65
CA ALA A 35 14.98 10.55 11.28
C ALA A 35 14.59 9.44 10.26
N ASP A 36 14.07 8.31 10.74
CA ASP A 36 13.77 7.11 9.94
C ASP A 36 12.26 6.88 9.74
N TRP A 37 11.49 7.97 9.68
CA TRP A 37 10.02 7.96 9.62
C TRP A 37 9.45 7.29 8.37
N THR A 38 10.22 7.25 7.27
CA THR A 38 9.81 6.62 6.00
C THR A 38 9.89 5.08 6.05
N ALA A 39 10.70 4.54 6.96
CA ALA A 39 10.80 3.11 7.23
C ALA A 39 9.73 2.65 8.21
N SER A 40 9.60 3.35 9.35
CA SER A 40 8.59 3.05 10.37
C SER A 40 8.18 4.32 11.12
N GLY A 41 6.91 4.41 11.48
CA GLY A 41 6.45 5.36 12.47
C GLY A 41 6.83 4.92 13.88
N ARG A 42 6.67 5.85 14.83
CA ARG A 42 6.81 5.59 16.26
C ARG A 42 5.44 5.44 16.92
N LEU A 43 5.45 4.78 18.07
CA LEU A 43 4.24 4.56 18.88
C LEU A 43 3.66 5.89 19.35
N TYR A 44 2.34 5.97 19.36
CA TYR A 44 1.61 7.17 19.73
C TYR A 44 0.76 6.91 20.98
N GLY A 45 1.11 7.55 22.09
CA GLY A 45 0.54 7.26 23.42
C GLY A 45 -0.99 7.23 23.47
N PRO A 46 -1.71 8.20 22.87
CA PRO A 46 -3.17 8.14 22.80
C PRO A 46 -3.73 6.91 22.08
N ILE A 47 -3.10 6.46 20.99
CA ILE A 47 -3.53 5.25 20.27
C ILE A 47 -3.25 4.02 21.11
N GLU A 48 -2.04 3.90 21.67
CA GLU A 48 -1.67 2.74 22.50
C GLU A 48 -2.57 2.61 23.74
N ARG A 49 -2.93 3.72 24.39
CA ARG A 49 -3.88 3.71 25.51
C ARG A 49 -5.27 3.26 25.07
N LYS A 50 -5.75 3.71 23.92
CA LYS A 50 -7.05 3.29 23.40
C LYS A 50 -7.07 1.80 23.06
N LEU A 51 -6.00 1.28 22.45
CA LEU A 51 -5.87 -0.14 22.16
C LEU A 51 -5.80 -0.97 23.44
N SER A 52 -4.96 -0.59 24.40
CA SER A 52 -4.71 -1.39 25.61
C SER A 52 -5.80 -1.27 26.68
N ALA A 53 -6.26 -0.05 26.98
CA ALA A 53 -7.15 0.21 28.11
C ALA A 53 -8.63 0.25 27.72
N GLU A 54 -8.97 0.65 26.49
CA GLU A 54 -10.37 0.74 26.06
C GLU A 54 -10.80 -0.48 25.24
N LEU A 55 -10.02 -0.92 24.24
CA LEU A 55 -10.38 -2.05 23.38
C LEU A 55 -9.89 -3.41 23.93
N GLY A 56 -8.71 -3.44 24.53
CA GLY A 56 -8.07 -4.63 25.10
C GLY A 56 -8.99 -5.46 26.01
N PRO A 57 -9.74 -4.84 26.95
CA PRO A 57 -10.66 -5.57 27.83
C PRO A 57 -11.83 -6.25 27.10
N PHE A 58 -12.17 -5.81 25.89
CA PHE A 58 -13.26 -6.39 25.10
C PHE A 58 -12.80 -7.38 24.03
N VAL A 59 -11.51 -7.71 23.96
CA VAL A 59 -10.99 -8.63 22.97
C VAL A 59 -11.72 -9.97 23.04
N GLY A 60 -12.32 -10.34 21.92
CA GLY A 60 -13.11 -11.55 21.73
C GLY A 60 -13.16 -11.90 20.25
N ASN A 61 -13.65 -13.10 19.93
CA ASN A 61 -13.74 -13.54 18.55
C ASN A 61 -14.83 -12.75 17.79
N THR A 62 -14.47 -12.18 16.64
CA THR A 62 -15.32 -11.31 15.79
C THR A 62 -16.41 -12.05 15.02
N HIS A 63 -16.61 -13.34 15.30
CA HIS A 63 -17.59 -14.21 14.64
C HIS A 63 -18.72 -14.66 15.56
N SER A 64 -18.82 -14.07 16.76
CA SER A 64 -19.89 -14.34 17.71
C SER A 64 -20.53 -13.04 18.17
N GLU A 65 -21.83 -12.89 17.93
CA GLU A 65 -22.63 -11.78 18.45
C GLU A 65 -23.27 -12.10 19.80
N ALA A 66 -22.99 -13.29 20.36
CA ALA A 66 -23.62 -13.77 21.58
C ALA A 66 -23.00 -13.17 22.86
N SER A 67 -21.84 -12.53 22.76
CA SER A 67 -21.11 -11.97 23.91
C SER A 67 -20.80 -10.50 23.70
N VAL A 68 -20.76 -9.74 24.79
CA VAL A 68 -20.41 -8.31 24.76
C VAL A 68 -19.05 -8.08 24.10
N THR A 69 -18.07 -8.96 24.34
CA THR A 69 -16.73 -8.89 23.75
C THR A 69 -16.77 -9.14 22.24
N GLY A 70 -17.46 -10.21 21.80
CA GLY A 70 -17.63 -10.52 20.38
C GLY A 70 -18.33 -9.40 19.61
N THR A 71 -19.51 -8.95 20.07
CA THR A 71 -20.26 -7.86 19.41
C THR A 71 -19.47 -6.56 19.38
N THR A 72 -18.75 -6.21 20.45
CA THR A 72 -17.93 -5.00 20.52
C THR A 72 -16.80 -5.04 19.49
N MET A 73 -16.09 -6.18 19.39
CA MET A 73 -14.99 -6.34 18.44
C MET A 73 -15.48 -6.36 16.99
N THR A 74 -16.61 -7.00 16.69
CA THR A 74 -17.19 -6.98 15.34
C THR A 74 -17.57 -5.57 14.91
N ARG A 75 -18.20 -4.78 15.80
CA ARG A 75 -18.53 -3.37 15.53
C ARG A 75 -17.29 -2.50 15.36
N ALA A 76 -16.29 -2.67 16.23
CA ALA A 76 -15.02 -1.95 16.12
C ALA A 76 -14.29 -2.26 14.80
N TYR A 77 -14.32 -3.52 14.36
CA TYR A 77 -13.74 -3.97 13.09
C TYR A 77 -14.43 -3.32 11.89
N HIS A 78 -15.77 -3.35 11.83
CA HIS A 78 -16.52 -2.69 10.75
C HIS A 78 -16.32 -1.17 10.75
N TYR A 79 -16.33 -0.54 11.92
CA TYR A 79 -16.04 0.89 12.04
C TYR A 79 -14.64 1.24 11.51
N ALA A 80 -13.62 0.44 11.83
CA ALA A 80 -12.27 0.63 11.31
C ALA A 80 -12.24 0.50 9.78
N GLN A 81 -12.92 -0.50 9.21
CA GLN A 81 -13.04 -0.65 7.76
C GLN A 81 -13.71 0.56 7.09
N ASP A 82 -14.78 1.09 7.67
CA ASP A 82 -15.46 2.28 7.16
C ASP A 82 -14.57 3.52 7.18
N VAL A 83 -13.80 3.72 8.25
CA VAL A 83 -12.84 4.83 8.34
C VAL A 83 -11.75 4.70 7.29
N ILE A 84 -11.19 3.49 7.11
CA ILE A 84 -10.16 3.23 6.10
C ILE A 84 -10.72 3.46 4.70
N LYS A 85 -11.90 2.94 4.38
CA LYS A 85 -12.56 3.15 3.08
C LYS A 85 -12.73 4.63 2.77
N LYS A 86 -13.23 5.40 3.74
CA LYS A 86 -13.37 6.87 3.59
C LYS A 86 -12.02 7.55 3.37
N HIS A 87 -10.97 7.12 4.07
CA HIS A 87 -9.64 7.72 3.97
C HIS A 87 -9.00 7.56 2.60
N VAL A 88 -9.29 6.46 1.90
CA VAL A 88 -8.75 6.16 0.58
C VAL A 88 -9.75 6.40 -0.55
N HIS A 89 -10.90 7.02 -0.23
CA HIS A 89 -12.02 7.21 -1.13
C HIS A 89 -12.47 5.91 -1.85
N ALA A 90 -12.49 4.78 -1.12
CA ALA A 90 -12.95 3.50 -1.66
C ALA A 90 -14.46 3.50 -1.91
N GLY A 91 -14.88 2.85 -2.99
CA GLY A 91 -16.27 2.67 -3.38
C GLY A 91 -17.01 1.62 -2.53
N PRO A 92 -18.35 1.53 -2.65
CA PRO A 92 -19.16 0.58 -1.89
C PRO A 92 -18.85 -0.88 -2.22
N LYS A 93 -18.42 -1.17 -3.45
CA LYS A 93 -18.05 -2.52 -3.92
C LYS A 93 -16.60 -2.89 -3.60
N ASP A 94 -15.80 -1.95 -3.11
CA ASP A 94 -14.40 -2.21 -2.83
C ASP A 94 -14.26 -3.02 -1.55
N VAL A 95 -13.30 -3.93 -1.53
CA VAL A 95 -13.08 -4.83 -0.38
C VAL A 95 -11.74 -4.57 0.26
N ILE A 96 -11.73 -4.52 1.59
CA ILE A 96 -10.49 -4.46 2.38
C ILE A 96 -10.03 -5.88 2.67
N ILE A 97 -8.81 -6.22 2.25
CA ILE A 97 -8.15 -7.46 2.63
C ILE A 97 -7.08 -7.14 3.66
N THR A 98 -7.24 -7.72 4.86
CA THR A 98 -6.23 -7.68 5.90
C THR A 98 -5.13 -8.70 5.65
N CYS A 99 -3.89 -8.21 5.50
CA CYS A 99 -2.75 -8.99 5.01
C CYS A 99 -1.54 -8.88 5.95
N GLY A 100 -1.66 -9.35 7.20
CA GLY A 100 -0.52 -9.53 8.11
C GLY A 100 0.58 -8.45 8.03
N PHE A 101 1.83 -8.88 7.89
CA PHE A 101 3.02 -8.02 7.98
C PHE A 101 3.40 -7.33 6.66
N GLY A 102 3.12 -6.03 6.59
CA GLY A 102 3.66 -5.13 5.55
C GLY A 102 3.10 -5.34 4.13
N MET A 103 3.38 -4.37 3.25
CA MET A 103 2.90 -4.36 1.86
C MET A 103 3.28 -5.64 1.09
N THR A 104 4.44 -6.20 1.36
CA THR A 104 4.90 -7.47 0.75
C THR A 104 3.89 -8.61 0.92
N ALA A 105 3.28 -8.74 2.10
CA ALA A 105 2.30 -9.80 2.36
C ALA A 105 1.01 -9.59 1.56
N ALA A 106 0.56 -8.35 1.38
CA ALA A 106 -0.59 -8.02 0.55
C ALA A 106 -0.36 -8.31 -0.93
N VAL A 107 0.76 -7.85 -1.49
CA VAL A 107 1.07 -8.07 -2.90
C VAL A 107 1.16 -9.57 -3.19
N ASN A 108 1.84 -10.34 -2.35
CA ASN A 108 1.91 -11.79 -2.49
C ASN A 108 0.55 -12.48 -2.33
N LYS A 109 -0.31 -12.02 -1.42
CA LYS A 109 -1.66 -12.56 -1.26
C LYS A 109 -2.52 -12.25 -2.48
N LEU A 110 -2.46 -11.03 -3.02
CA LEU A 110 -3.15 -10.67 -4.25
C LEU A 110 -2.68 -11.52 -5.43
N GLN A 111 -1.37 -11.67 -5.62
CA GLN A 111 -0.81 -12.51 -6.69
C GLN A 111 -1.30 -13.97 -6.59
N ARG A 112 -1.46 -14.50 -5.38
CA ARG A 112 -2.05 -15.84 -5.16
C ARG A 112 -3.55 -15.88 -5.47
N ILE A 113 -4.32 -14.87 -5.05
CA ILE A 113 -5.75 -14.76 -5.37
C ILE A 113 -5.96 -14.70 -6.89
N LEU A 114 -5.10 -14.00 -7.61
CA LEU A 114 -5.11 -13.89 -9.06
C LEU A 114 -4.55 -15.14 -9.79
N GLY A 115 -4.07 -16.15 -9.06
CA GLY A 115 -3.52 -17.37 -9.65
C GLY A 115 -2.16 -17.19 -10.35
N LEU A 116 -1.40 -16.15 -10.00
CA LEU A 116 -0.13 -15.79 -10.66
C LEU A 116 1.09 -16.48 -10.03
N LYS A 117 0.95 -16.95 -8.80
CA LYS A 117 1.99 -17.69 -8.07
C LYS A 117 1.69 -19.18 -8.16
N ILE A 118 2.66 -19.94 -8.67
CA ILE A 118 2.62 -21.41 -8.69
C ILE A 118 3.70 -21.96 -7.75
N PRO A 119 3.49 -23.13 -7.12
CA PRO A 119 4.56 -23.83 -6.41
C PRO A 119 5.73 -24.11 -7.35
N GLU A 120 6.95 -23.87 -6.89
CA GLU A 120 8.16 -24.01 -7.70
C GLU A 120 8.34 -25.43 -8.24
N GLN A 121 7.98 -26.45 -7.46
CA GLN A 121 8.01 -27.86 -7.89
C GLN A 121 7.08 -28.15 -9.08
N LEU A 122 6.08 -27.28 -9.30
CA LEU A 122 5.13 -27.41 -10.41
C LEU A 122 5.50 -26.52 -11.60
N ALA A 123 6.53 -25.67 -11.50
CA ALA A 123 6.87 -24.68 -12.52
C ALA A 123 7.19 -25.30 -13.89
N SER A 124 7.90 -26.43 -13.91
CA SER A 124 8.23 -27.17 -15.14
C SER A 124 7.00 -27.78 -15.84
N PHE A 125 5.88 -27.91 -15.14
CA PHE A 125 4.63 -28.48 -15.67
C PHE A 125 3.65 -27.40 -16.16
N VAL A 126 3.99 -26.12 -15.99
CA VAL A 126 3.15 -25.00 -16.41
C VAL A 126 3.73 -24.39 -17.69
N ASP A 127 3.18 -24.82 -18.83
CA ASP A 127 3.40 -24.16 -20.11
C ASP A 127 2.13 -23.39 -20.52
N LEU A 128 2.28 -22.08 -20.67
CA LEU A 128 1.18 -21.20 -21.04
C LEU A 128 1.47 -20.56 -22.40
N PRO A 129 0.52 -20.63 -23.36
CA PRO A 129 0.59 -19.87 -24.59
C PRO A 129 0.89 -18.40 -24.31
N LYS A 130 1.71 -17.79 -25.16
CA LYS A 130 2.18 -16.41 -24.97
C LYS A 130 1.05 -15.41 -24.78
N ASN A 131 -0.12 -15.58 -25.39
CA ASN A 131 -1.27 -14.69 -25.21
C ASN A 131 -1.96 -14.83 -23.83
N LEU A 132 -1.84 -16.00 -23.19
CA LEU A 132 -2.44 -16.30 -21.89
C LEU A 132 -1.51 -15.97 -20.72
N ARG A 133 -0.19 -15.93 -20.94
CA ARG A 133 0.74 -15.41 -19.94
C ARG A 133 0.37 -13.96 -19.60
N PRO A 134 0.22 -13.58 -18.32
CA PRO A 134 -0.01 -12.18 -17.94
C PRO A 134 1.20 -11.30 -18.27
N VAL A 135 1.00 -10.00 -18.48
CA VAL A 135 2.10 -9.02 -18.50
C VAL A 135 1.96 -8.05 -17.35
N VAL A 136 3.09 -7.73 -16.73
CA VAL A 136 3.17 -6.78 -15.63
C VAL A 136 4.11 -5.64 -16.01
N PHE A 137 3.64 -4.41 -15.89
CA PHE A 137 4.43 -3.20 -16.10
C PHE A 137 4.77 -2.59 -14.73
N LEU A 138 6.05 -2.26 -14.55
CA LEU A 138 6.60 -1.65 -13.34
C LEU A 138 7.30 -0.34 -13.70
N THR A 139 7.41 0.59 -12.76
CA THR A 139 8.30 1.75 -12.97
C THR A 139 9.76 1.33 -12.75
N HIS A 140 10.72 2.17 -13.14
CA HIS A 140 12.14 1.99 -12.77
C HIS A 140 12.44 2.38 -11.31
N LYS A 141 11.43 2.82 -10.55
CA LYS A 141 11.56 3.37 -9.18
C LYS A 141 11.02 2.44 -8.10
N GLU A 142 10.67 1.21 -8.44
CA GLU A 142 9.99 0.30 -7.53
C GLU A 142 10.85 -0.08 -6.32
N HIS A 143 10.17 -0.25 -5.18
CA HIS A 143 10.77 -0.95 -4.06
C HIS A 143 10.93 -2.44 -4.40
N HIS A 144 12.00 -3.08 -3.91
CA HIS A 144 12.31 -4.49 -4.18
C HIS A 144 11.13 -5.42 -3.87
N SER A 145 10.38 -5.17 -2.79
CA SER A 145 9.21 -5.98 -2.45
C SER A 145 8.10 -5.93 -3.48
N ASN A 146 7.94 -4.81 -4.20
CA ASN A 146 7.00 -4.74 -5.32
C ASN A 146 7.62 -5.48 -6.52
N GLN A 147 8.83 -5.10 -6.95
CA GLN A 147 9.46 -5.65 -8.17
C GLN A 147 9.74 -7.15 -8.13
N THR A 148 10.47 -7.65 -7.13
CA THR A 148 10.92 -9.05 -7.06
C THR A 148 9.72 -10.00 -6.98
N SER A 149 8.67 -9.61 -6.27
CA SER A 149 7.48 -10.45 -6.12
C SER A 149 6.82 -10.78 -7.46
N TRP A 150 6.80 -9.83 -8.41
CA TRP A 150 6.26 -10.01 -9.76
C TRP A 150 7.16 -10.87 -10.65
N LEU A 151 8.49 -10.76 -10.51
CA LEU A 151 9.45 -11.59 -11.26
C LEU A 151 9.32 -13.08 -10.90
N GLU A 152 8.93 -13.37 -9.67
CA GLU A 152 8.66 -14.71 -9.17
C GLU A 152 7.22 -15.21 -9.51
N THR A 153 6.52 -14.59 -10.47
CA THR A 153 5.20 -15.05 -10.95
C THR A 153 5.31 -15.68 -12.34
N ILE A 154 4.21 -16.23 -12.85
CA ILE A 154 4.10 -16.70 -14.24
C ILE A 154 4.06 -15.56 -15.29
N ALA A 155 4.03 -14.30 -14.85
CA ALA A 155 3.91 -13.15 -15.74
C ALA A 155 5.23 -12.80 -16.43
N ASP A 156 5.14 -12.17 -17.60
CA ASP A 156 6.29 -11.50 -18.20
C ASP A 156 6.32 -10.04 -17.68
N VAL A 157 7.44 -9.64 -17.08
CA VAL A 157 7.58 -8.34 -16.39
C VAL A 157 8.37 -7.37 -17.25
N PHE A 158 7.87 -6.14 -17.39
CA PHE A 158 8.50 -5.07 -18.16
C PHE A 158 8.66 -3.80 -17.32
N ILE A 159 9.86 -3.24 -17.32
CA ILE A 159 10.17 -1.98 -16.64
C ILE A 159 9.95 -0.82 -17.61
N ILE A 160 9.16 0.17 -17.20
CA ILE A 160 8.96 1.44 -17.90
C ILE A 160 10.25 2.25 -17.79
N LYS A 161 10.69 2.81 -18.91
CA LYS A 161 11.93 3.59 -18.98
C LYS A 161 11.72 4.97 -18.36
N PRO A 162 12.79 5.56 -17.81
CA PRO A 162 12.76 6.98 -17.46
C PRO A 162 12.68 7.85 -18.71
N ASP A 163 12.04 9.02 -18.57
CA ASP A 163 12.15 10.12 -19.52
C ASP A 163 13.50 10.85 -19.37
N LYS A 164 13.69 11.94 -20.12
CA LYS A 164 14.93 12.74 -20.09
C LYS A 164 15.19 13.40 -18.74
N GLN A 165 14.19 13.51 -17.88
CA GLN A 165 14.24 14.08 -16.53
C GLN A 165 14.36 13.00 -15.45
N GLY A 166 14.40 11.72 -15.83
CA GLY A 166 14.45 10.61 -14.88
C GLY A 166 13.09 10.29 -14.24
N LEU A 167 12.00 10.89 -14.72
CA LEU A 167 10.61 10.60 -14.33
C LEU A 167 10.06 9.43 -15.15
N VAL A 168 8.85 8.96 -14.82
CA VAL A 168 8.23 7.84 -15.54
C VAL A 168 7.75 8.31 -16.91
N ASP A 169 8.22 7.67 -17.99
CA ASP A 169 7.80 8.00 -19.35
C ASP A 169 6.47 7.33 -19.70
N LEU A 170 5.41 8.13 -19.80
CA LEU A 170 4.07 7.66 -20.14
C LEU A 170 3.97 7.16 -21.59
N ASN A 171 4.77 7.71 -22.51
CA ASN A 171 4.78 7.25 -23.90
C ASN A 171 5.40 5.85 -24.01
N ASP A 172 6.42 5.57 -23.21
CA ASP A 172 7.04 4.24 -23.14
C ASP A 172 6.09 3.21 -22.52
N LEU A 173 5.28 3.58 -21.51
CA LEU A 173 4.19 2.74 -21.01
C LEU A 173 3.18 2.41 -22.12
N GLU A 174 2.68 3.41 -22.82
CA GLU A 174 1.69 3.23 -23.89
C GLU A 174 2.25 2.38 -25.05
N ALA A 175 3.49 2.65 -25.47
CA ALA A 175 4.16 1.87 -26.52
C ALA A 175 4.34 0.39 -26.12
N LYS A 176 4.68 0.13 -24.86
CA LYS A 176 4.76 -1.24 -24.32
C LYS A 176 3.39 -1.92 -24.29
N LEU A 177 2.35 -1.23 -23.83
CA LEU A 177 0.98 -1.76 -23.84
C LEU A 177 0.52 -2.11 -25.25
N ALA A 178 0.77 -1.23 -26.23
CA ALA A 178 0.46 -1.47 -27.64
C ALA A 178 1.18 -2.69 -28.20
N LYS A 179 2.48 -2.86 -27.90
CA LYS A 179 3.28 -4.03 -28.28
C LYS A 179 2.71 -5.34 -27.68
N HIS A 180 2.11 -5.25 -26.50
CA HIS A 180 1.55 -6.38 -25.76
C HIS A 180 0.02 -6.46 -25.85
N LYS A 181 -0.62 -5.84 -26.87
CA LYS A 181 -2.09 -5.80 -27.02
C LYS A 181 -2.76 -7.18 -26.98
N ASN A 182 -2.11 -8.20 -27.55
CA ASN A 182 -2.61 -9.59 -27.63
C ASN A 182 -2.55 -10.35 -26.30
N ARG A 183 -2.01 -9.76 -25.23
CA ARG A 183 -1.95 -10.36 -23.90
C ARG A 183 -3.29 -10.18 -23.20
N ARG A 184 -3.88 -11.28 -22.72
CA ARG A 184 -5.21 -11.26 -22.12
C ARG A 184 -5.27 -10.49 -20.81
N LEU A 185 -4.28 -10.69 -19.94
CA LEU A 185 -4.18 -10.00 -18.65
C LEU A 185 -2.99 -9.04 -18.67
N LYS A 186 -3.25 -7.76 -18.41
CA LYS A 186 -2.26 -6.68 -18.33
C LYS A 186 -2.41 -6.01 -16.97
N ILE A 187 -1.31 -5.88 -16.25
CA ILE A 187 -1.29 -5.28 -14.91
C ILE A 187 -0.22 -4.20 -14.91
N GLY A 188 -0.56 -3.00 -14.47
CA GLY A 188 0.40 -1.97 -14.06
C GLY A 188 0.53 -2.03 -12.55
N ALA A 189 1.72 -2.31 -12.02
CA ALA A 189 1.96 -2.37 -10.59
C ALA A 189 3.00 -1.31 -10.22
N PHE A 190 2.52 -0.11 -9.89
CA PHE A 190 3.36 1.09 -9.81
C PHE A 190 3.50 1.59 -8.38
N THR A 191 4.68 2.09 -8.02
CA THR A 191 4.81 2.89 -6.81
C THR A 191 4.11 4.25 -6.96
N ALA A 192 3.39 4.67 -5.92
CA ALA A 192 2.86 6.03 -5.81
C ALA A 192 3.98 7.07 -5.68
N CYS A 193 5.08 6.71 -5.02
CA CYS A 193 6.21 7.59 -4.75
C CYS A 193 7.49 6.78 -4.47
N SER A 194 8.62 7.21 -5.02
CA SER A 194 9.90 6.57 -4.72
C SER A 194 10.28 6.74 -3.25
N ASN A 195 10.57 5.64 -2.56
CA ASN A 195 11.11 5.68 -1.19
C ASN A 195 12.56 6.20 -1.12
N VAL A 196 13.25 6.28 -2.26
CA VAL A 196 14.64 6.76 -2.35
C VAL A 196 14.66 8.25 -2.67
N THR A 197 13.92 8.68 -3.70
CA THR A 197 13.98 10.09 -4.16
C THR A 197 12.84 10.96 -3.63
N GLY A 198 11.77 10.37 -3.07
CA GLY A 198 10.57 11.11 -2.66
C GLY A 198 9.76 11.71 -3.80
N ILE A 199 10.07 11.34 -5.06
CA ILE A 199 9.40 11.87 -6.24
C ILE A 199 8.12 11.06 -6.48
N PRO A 200 6.94 11.72 -6.60
CA PRO A 200 5.68 11.05 -6.89
C PRO A 200 5.63 10.56 -8.35
N THR A 201 4.90 9.48 -8.56
CA THR A 201 4.59 8.94 -9.88
C THR A 201 3.24 9.50 -10.35
N PRO A 202 3.02 9.82 -11.64
CA PRO A 202 1.71 10.22 -12.16
C PRO A 202 0.74 9.03 -12.27
N TYR A 203 0.50 8.33 -11.16
CA TYR A 203 -0.15 7.02 -11.15
C TYR A 203 -1.62 7.03 -11.62
N HIS A 204 -2.34 8.14 -11.46
CA HIS A 204 -3.68 8.29 -12.02
C HIS A 204 -3.69 8.34 -13.55
N GLN A 205 -2.77 9.10 -14.15
CA GLN A 205 -2.61 9.12 -15.62
C GLN A 205 -2.20 7.74 -16.14
N MET A 206 -1.31 7.05 -15.42
CA MET A 206 -0.93 5.68 -15.72
C MET A 206 -2.13 4.72 -15.62
N ALA A 207 -3.03 4.90 -14.65
CA ALA A 207 -4.26 4.12 -14.55
C ALA A 207 -5.16 4.35 -15.77
N GLY A 208 -5.33 5.61 -16.21
CA GLY A 208 -6.03 5.97 -17.45
C GLY A 208 -5.48 5.22 -18.67
N ILE A 209 -4.16 5.23 -18.84
CA ILE A 209 -3.48 4.51 -19.93
C ILE A 209 -3.69 2.99 -19.80
N MET A 210 -3.51 2.42 -18.60
CA MET A 210 -3.72 0.98 -18.37
C MET A 210 -5.15 0.56 -18.75
N HIS A 211 -6.16 1.28 -18.29
CA HIS A 211 -7.57 0.99 -18.58
C HIS A 211 -7.91 1.15 -20.06
N GLY A 212 -7.35 2.17 -20.73
CA GLY A 212 -7.49 2.34 -22.19
C GLY A 212 -7.01 1.13 -23.00
N HIS A 213 -6.10 0.32 -22.42
CA HIS A 213 -5.59 -0.91 -23.01
C HIS A 213 -6.19 -2.19 -22.40
N GLY A 214 -7.28 -2.07 -21.63
CA GLY A 214 -7.96 -3.19 -20.96
C GLY A 214 -7.12 -3.86 -19.86
N GLY A 215 -6.20 -3.12 -19.24
CA GLY A 215 -5.40 -3.57 -18.12
C GLY A 215 -5.87 -2.98 -16.79
N TYR A 216 -5.27 -3.48 -15.71
CA TYR A 216 -5.58 -3.08 -14.33
C TYR A 216 -4.41 -2.28 -13.72
N CYS A 217 -4.71 -1.35 -12.82
CA CYS A 217 -3.74 -0.49 -12.14
C CYS A 217 -3.69 -0.73 -10.63
N PHE A 218 -2.55 -1.24 -10.15
CA PHE A 218 -2.27 -1.53 -8.75
C PHE A 218 -1.20 -0.56 -8.23
N ILE A 219 -1.50 0.18 -7.15
CA ILE A 219 -0.61 1.22 -6.65
C ILE A 219 -0.05 0.90 -5.27
N ASP A 220 1.28 0.93 -5.16
CA ASP A 220 2.01 0.82 -3.91
C ASP A 220 2.19 2.19 -3.24
N PHE A 221 1.46 2.43 -2.15
CA PHE A 221 1.57 3.61 -1.30
C PHE A 221 2.47 3.39 -0.08
N ALA A 222 3.28 2.34 -0.03
CA ALA A 222 4.13 2.06 1.12
C ALA A 222 5.12 3.18 1.45
N ALA A 223 5.49 4.06 0.52
CA ALA A 223 6.37 5.20 0.83
C ALA A 223 5.63 6.51 1.13
N SER A 224 4.36 6.63 0.74
CA SER A 224 3.64 7.91 0.67
C SER A 224 2.36 7.97 1.48
N ALA A 225 1.73 6.84 1.83
CA ALA A 225 0.41 6.80 2.45
C ALA A 225 0.24 7.73 3.68
N PRO A 226 1.23 7.87 4.59
CA PRO A 226 1.10 8.78 5.73
C PRO A 226 1.16 10.28 5.38
N TYR A 227 1.54 10.62 4.15
CA TYR A 227 1.95 11.97 3.75
C TYR A 227 1.09 12.58 2.65
N VAL A 228 0.30 11.76 1.93
CA VAL A 228 -0.50 12.20 0.77
C VAL A 228 -1.94 11.71 0.88
N PRO A 229 -2.93 12.46 0.34
CA PRO A 229 -4.25 11.92 0.15
C PRO A 229 -4.20 10.73 -0.81
N ILE A 230 -5.01 9.71 -0.53
CA ILE A 230 -5.18 8.55 -1.40
C ILE A 230 -6.61 8.62 -1.94
N ASP A 231 -6.75 8.57 -3.26
CA ASP A 231 -8.04 8.59 -3.93
C ASP A 231 -8.12 7.39 -4.88
N MET A 232 -8.94 6.39 -4.54
CA MET A 232 -9.15 5.24 -5.42
C MET A 232 -10.12 5.54 -6.58
N HIS A 233 -10.99 6.53 -6.42
CA HIS A 233 -12.08 6.85 -7.34
C HIS A 233 -12.06 8.36 -7.64
N PRO A 234 -11.04 8.86 -8.35
CA PRO A 234 -10.95 10.26 -8.71
C PRO A 234 -12.09 10.66 -9.66
N GLN A 235 -12.24 11.97 -9.88
CA GLN A 235 -13.31 12.51 -10.73
C GLN A 235 -13.35 11.91 -12.14
N ASN A 236 -12.19 11.59 -12.72
CA ASN A 236 -12.12 10.87 -13.99
C ASN A 236 -12.21 9.35 -13.74
N PRO A 237 -13.31 8.67 -14.13
CA PRO A 237 -13.48 7.24 -13.85
C PRO A 237 -12.43 6.36 -14.54
N ALA A 238 -11.81 6.84 -15.62
CA ALA A 238 -10.73 6.14 -16.29
C ALA A 238 -9.44 6.12 -15.46
N GLU A 239 -9.28 7.01 -14.48
CA GLU A 239 -8.08 7.11 -13.64
C GLU A 239 -8.22 6.42 -12.28
N LYS A 240 -9.28 5.64 -12.09
CA LYS A 240 -9.51 4.86 -10.87
C LYS A 240 -8.37 3.89 -10.58
N LEU A 241 -8.25 3.43 -9.34
CA LEU A 241 -7.24 2.47 -8.92
C LEU A 241 -7.93 1.12 -8.63
N ASP A 242 -7.47 0.05 -9.29
CA ASP A 242 -8.06 -1.29 -9.09
C ASP A 242 -7.53 -1.97 -7.84
N ALA A 243 -6.32 -1.62 -7.40
CA ALA A 243 -5.84 -2.02 -6.10
C ALA A 243 -4.90 -0.97 -5.51
N ILE A 244 -4.92 -0.81 -4.20
CA ILE A 244 -3.89 -0.06 -3.48
C ILE A 244 -3.32 -0.89 -2.33
N PHE A 245 -2.07 -0.61 -1.97
CA PHE A 245 -1.41 -1.22 -0.83
C PHE A 245 -0.72 -0.14 0.01
N PHE A 246 -0.85 -0.22 1.33
CA PHE A 246 -0.06 0.59 2.25
C PHE A 246 0.18 -0.13 3.57
N SER A 247 1.23 0.26 4.30
CA SER A 247 1.63 -0.38 5.55
C SER A 247 1.31 0.51 6.76
N PRO A 248 0.45 0.10 7.70
CA PRO A 248 0.09 0.90 8.87
C PRO A 248 1.26 1.27 9.77
N HIS A 249 2.28 0.42 9.88
CA HIS A 249 3.46 0.69 10.71
C HIS A 249 4.27 1.89 10.23
N LYS A 250 4.00 2.43 9.05
CA LYS A 250 4.60 3.68 8.56
C LYS A 250 3.82 4.93 8.97
N PHE A 251 2.62 4.76 9.50
CA PHE A 251 1.85 5.81 10.17
C PHE A 251 2.27 5.90 11.65
N LEU A 252 1.69 6.86 12.38
CA LEU A 252 1.88 7.01 13.83
C LEU A 252 1.17 5.90 14.64
N VAL A 253 1.59 4.64 14.50
CA VAL A 253 1.01 3.49 15.24
C VAL A 253 1.91 2.25 15.23
N HIS A 254 1.81 1.41 16.28
CA HIS A 254 2.55 0.15 16.46
C HIS A 254 2.23 -0.93 15.42
N GLU A 255 0.95 -1.10 15.07
CA GLU A 255 0.51 -2.44 14.68
C GLU A 255 0.74 -2.79 13.21
N ASN A 256 1.67 -3.74 13.03
CA ASN A 256 1.92 -4.52 11.82
C ASN A 256 0.74 -5.43 11.38
N LYS A 257 -0.48 -5.27 11.90
CA LYS A 257 -1.58 -6.25 11.72
C LYS A 257 -2.75 -5.78 10.85
N ILE A 258 -2.86 -4.49 10.53
CA ILE A 258 -4.00 -3.96 9.75
C ILE A 258 -3.55 -3.54 8.36
N LEU A 259 -2.92 -4.44 7.61
CA LEU A 259 -2.64 -4.09 6.22
C LEU A 259 -3.94 -3.99 5.43
N THR A 260 -4.10 -3.00 4.56
CA THR A 260 -5.33 -2.88 3.77
C THR A 260 -4.93 -3.01 2.30
N THR A 261 -5.36 -4.10 1.66
CA THR A 261 -5.54 -4.09 0.21
C THR A 261 -6.98 -3.73 -0.07
N CYS A 262 -7.23 -2.58 -0.68
CA CYS A 262 -8.55 -2.30 -1.24
C CYS A 262 -8.57 -2.81 -2.67
N LEU A 263 -9.45 -3.75 -3.00
CA LEU A 263 -9.67 -4.17 -4.40
C LEU A 263 -10.87 -3.44 -4.96
N GLY A 264 -10.66 -2.71 -6.06
CA GLY A 264 -11.69 -2.09 -6.88
C GLY A 264 -12.38 -3.14 -7.75
N ASN A 265 -13.72 -3.05 -7.85
CA ASN A 265 -14.47 -3.91 -8.76
C ASN A 265 -14.58 -3.25 -10.16
N THR A 266 -14.39 -4.04 -11.22
CA THR A 266 -14.67 -3.63 -12.59
C THR A 266 -16.03 -4.19 -12.97
N SER A 267 -17.05 -3.35 -12.95
CA SER A 267 -18.31 -3.59 -13.66
C SER A 267 -18.21 -3.04 -15.07
#